data_AF-A0AAN9UPP8-F1
#
_entry.id   AF-A0AAN9UPP8-F1
#
_cell.length_a   1.000
_cell.length_b   1.000
_cell.length_c   1.000
_cell.angle_alpha   90.00
_cell.angle_beta   90.00
_cell.angle_gamma   90.00
#
_symmetry.space_group_name_H-M   'P 1'
#
loop_
_entity.id
_entity.type
_entity.pdbx_description
1 polymer ?
#
loop_
_entity_poly.entity_id
_entity_poly.type
_entity_poly.pdbx_seq_one_letter_code
_entity_poly.pdbx_strand_id
1 'polypeptide(L)'
;MAASIPPPPLAAPVPVELPALGSDAYYDDTQWQVLLSLIDAVIPSIVADSAPADADEKHHLRIPQAQYREAYESAQRLVKHPPAAAEFEQYLSARPLENTRFLQQLRRTFGNLPPYQRRQLGGILTLLGTRLGSLAATGYATPVHEQPVRVREAILRSWQTSWLKLWPAIARSIITLTRVCWAQTDGLFHRLNAYVECPDGYRPGPEFDFRFMQFPEPEPEPESEPAVVETDVVIVGSGCGGGVCAKVLAEAGHRVVVVDKGYYFPPSQLPMTAEGSQVEHAKSCPQNTGGTKHYCGHCALGCGSAEKQGPAVSWLPAAAKAGAQFIEGFDVSKILFEEGSGRNKQATGVLGTWTSRDAHGNVHDSAGGRTKRLVQIKAKKVIVACGTLNSPTLLMRSGLKAS
;
A
#
# COMPACT_ATOMS: atom_id res chain seq x y z
N MET A 1 37.57 -20.85 19.27
CA MET A 1 36.29 -20.30 18.80
C MET A 1 36.56 -18.86 18.38
N ALA A 2 36.58 -18.56 17.08
CA ALA A 2 36.76 -17.20 16.62
C ALA A 2 35.49 -16.42 16.98
N ALA A 3 35.63 -15.41 17.84
CA ALA A 3 34.53 -14.49 18.14
C ALA A 3 34.13 -13.80 16.82
N SER A 4 32.92 -14.07 16.35
CA SER A 4 32.38 -13.41 15.16
C SER A 4 32.36 -11.91 15.44
N ILE A 5 33.10 -11.14 14.65
CA ILE A 5 33.03 -9.68 14.66
C ILE A 5 31.56 -9.31 14.42
N PRO A 6 30.90 -8.57 15.32
CA PRO A 6 29.52 -8.17 15.09
C PRO A 6 29.47 -7.34 13.79
N PRO A 7 28.44 -7.54 12.97
CA PRO A 7 28.32 -6.80 11.72
C PRO A 7 28.33 -5.29 12.00
N PRO A 8 28.89 -4.47 11.10
CA PRO A 8 28.91 -3.03 11.27
C PRO A 8 27.48 -2.50 11.43
N PRO A 9 27.29 -1.42 12.21
CA PRO A 9 25.97 -0.82 12.39
C PRO A 9 25.38 -0.41 11.03
N LEU A 10 24.11 -0.75 10.81
CA LEU A 10 23.40 -0.45 9.57
C LEU A 10 23.35 1.07 9.35
N ALA A 11 23.89 1.52 8.20
CA ALA A 11 23.86 2.92 7.79
C ALA A 11 22.51 3.33 7.16
N ALA A 12 21.68 2.35 6.78
CA ALA A 12 20.34 2.53 6.24
C ALA A 12 19.49 1.26 6.50
N PRO A 13 18.14 1.36 6.45
CA PRO A 13 17.27 0.20 6.55
C PRO A 13 17.57 -0.84 5.47
N VAL A 14 17.45 -2.12 5.81
CA VAL A 14 17.49 -3.21 4.84
C VAL A 14 16.26 -3.07 3.92
N PRO A 15 16.46 -2.91 2.59
CA PRO A 15 15.36 -2.73 1.67
C PRO A 15 14.38 -3.92 1.73
N VAL A 16 13.09 -3.61 1.78
CA VAL A 16 12.05 -4.62 1.58
C VAL A 16 11.81 -4.74 0.08
N GLU A 17 11.82 -5.96 -0.43
CA GLU A 17 11.52 -6.23 -1.83
C GLU A 17 10.11 -5.71 -2.17
N LEU A 18 9.89 -5.28 -3.42
CA LEU A 18 8.55 -4.86 -3.86
C LEU A 18 7.81 -6.05 -4.47
N PRO A 19 6.46 -6.05 -4.47
CA PRO A 19 5.69 -7.01 -5.26
C PRO A 19 6.20 -7.11 -6.69
N ALA A 20 6.39 -8.33 -7.18
CA ALA A 20 6.67 -8.56 -8.60
C ALA A 20 5.58 -7.90 -9.45
N LEU A 21 5.96 -7.39 -10.63
CA LEU A 21 5.00 -6.85 -11.57
C LEU A 21 4.12 -8.00 -12.06
N GLY A 22 2.84 -7.98 -11.67
CA GLY A 22 1.86 -8.92 -12.19
C GLY A 22 1.64 -8.74 -13.69
N SER A 23 0.98 -9.71 -14.33
CA SER A 23 0.58 -9.60 -15.74
C SER A 23 -0.29 -8.36 -15.97
N ASP A 24 0.04 -7.58 -17.01
CA ASP A 24 -0.70 -6.41 -17.48
C ASP A 24 -1.73 -6.75 -18.58
N ALA A 25 -1.89 -8.04 -18.91
CA ALA A 25 -2.78 -8.56 -19.97
C ALA A 25 -4.28 -8.38 -19.67
N TYR A 26 -4.65 -7.76 -18.55
CA TYR A 26 -6.03 -7.41 -18.24
C TYR A 26 -6.52 -6.16 -19.00
N TYR A 27 -5.61 -5.39 -19.60
CA TYR A 27 -5.93 -4.34 -20.56
C TYR A 27 -5.20 -4.58 -21.87
N ASP A 28 -5.89 -4.26 -22.97
CA ASP A 28 -5.26 -4.20 -24.30
C ASP A 28 -4.44 -2.91 -24.47
N ASP A 29 -3.66 -2.85 -25.55
CA ASP A 29 -2.77 -1.72 -25.85
C ASP A 29 -3.52 -0.38 -25.93
N THR A 30 -4.75 -0.38 -26.46
CA THR A 30 -5.54 0.85 -26.62
C THR A 30 -6.04 1.34 -25.26
N GLN A 31 -6.53 0.43 -24.42
CA GLN A 31 -6.94 0.74 -23.05
C GLN A 31 -5.78 1.30 -22.23
N TRP A 32 -4.59 0.71 -22.34
CA TRP A 32 -3.39 1.24 -21.72
C TRP A 32 -3.03 2.63 -22.25
N GLN A 33 -3.06 2.85 -23.56
CA GLN A 33 -2.80 4.17 -24.14
C GLN A 33 -3.79 5.23 -23.64
N VAL A 34 -5.09 4.92 -23.58
CA VAL A 34 -6.11 5.81 -23.02
C VAL A 34 -5.82 6.13 -21.57
N LEU A 35 -5.57 5.13 -20.73
CA LEU A 35 -5.30 5.32 -19.32
C LEU A 35 -4.03 6.17 -19.09
N LEU A 36 -2.93 5.82 -19.73
CA LEU A 36 -1.66 6.54 -19.61
C LEU A 36 -1.80 7.98 -20.14
N SER A 37 -2.61 8.21 -21.18
CA SER A 37 -2.89 9.57 -21.65
C SER A 37 -3.67 10.39 -20.61
N LEU A 38 -4.62 9.80 -19.88
CA LEU A 38 -5.29 10.54 -18.81
C LEU A 38 -4.31 10.86 -17.67
N ILE A 39 -3.43 9.93 -17.33
CA ILE A 39 -2.41 10.10 -16.28
C ILE A 39 -1.41 11.22 -16.63
N ASP A 40 -0.91 11.23 -17.87
CA ASP A 40 -0.01 12.26 -18.42
C ASP A 40 -0.66 13.66 -18.43
N ALA A 41 -1.99 13.75 -18.41
CA ALA A 41 -2.71 15.02 -18.28
C ALA A 41 -2.96 15.46 -16.83
N VAL A 42 -2.80 14.59 -15.83
CA VAL A 42 -2.90 14.97 -14.40
C VAL A 42 -1.66 15.72 -13.94
N ILE A 43 -0.49 15.28 -14.39
CA ILE A 43 0.83 15.89 -14.11
C ILE A 43 1.51 16.09 -15.47
N PRO A 44 1.10 17.12 -16.23
CA PRO A 44 1.67 17.38 -17.54
C PRO A 44 3.10 17.90 -17.42
N SER A 45 3.91 17.64 -18.44
CA SER A 45 5.15 18.39 -18.64
C SER A 45 4.80 19.83 -18.97
N ILE A 46 5.38 20.77 -18.23
CA ILE A 46 5.13 22.20 -18.37
C ILE A 46 6.39 22.87 -18.92
N VAL A 47 6.22 23.60 -20.01
CA VAL A 47 7.28 24.39 -20.64
C VAL A 47 6.81 25.83 -20.84
N ALA A 48 7.73 26.78 -20.87
CA ALA A 48 7.38 28.15 -21.21
C ALA A 48 7.02 28.26 -22.70
N ASP A 49 6.12 29.18 -23.07
CA ASP A 49 5.76 29.41 -24.47
C ASP A 49 6.97 29.80 -25.36
N SER A 50 8.02 30.34 -24.74
CA SER A 50 9.31 30.70 -25.36
C SER A 50 10.19 29.49 -25.69
N ALA A 51 9.86 28.30 -25.19
CA ALA A 51 10.59 27.07 -25.46
C ALA A 51 10.50 26.68 -26.94
N PRO A 52 11.52 25.99 -27.51
CA PRO A 52 11.57 25.70 -28.93
C PRO A 52 10.35 24.89 -29.43
N ALA A 53 10.02 25.08 -30.72
CA ALA A 53 8.79 24.58 -31.34
C ALA A 53 8.74 23.05 -31.50
N ASP A 54 9.83 22.36 -31.21
CA ASP A 54 9.97 20.90 -31.23
C ASP A 54 9.30 20.21 -30.03
N ALA A 55 8.94 20.94 -28.97
CA ALA A 55 8.13 20.41 -27.88
C ALA A 55 6.69 20.17 -28.36
N ASP A 56 6.38 18.90 -28.62
CA ASP A 56 5.08 18.37 -29.09
C ASP A 56 3.91 18.81 -28.19
N GLU A 57 2.95 19.56 -28.76
CA GLU A 57 1.73 19.99 -28.05
C GLU A 57 0.89 18.80 -27.54
N LYS A 58 1.16 17.60 -28.07
CA LYS A 58 0.56 16.37 -27.56
C LYS A 58 0.95 16.11 -26.11
N HIS A 59 2.16 16.46 -25.69
CA HIS A 59 2.74 16.05 -24.40
C HIS A 59 3.18 17.20 -23.50
N HIS A 60 3.40 18.39 -24.06
CA HIS A 60 3.85 19.56 -23.32
C HIS A 60 2.74 20.62 -23.19
N LEU A 61 2.45 21.00 -21.96
CA LEU A 61 1.59 22.14 -21.65
C LEU A 61 2.45 23.41 -21.68
N ARG A 62 2.20 24.26 -22.67
CA ARG A 62 2.86 25.55 -22.80
C ARG A 62 2.15 26.59 -21.93
N ILE A 63 2.90 27.30 -21.09
CA ILE A 63 2.40 28.40 -20.26
C ILE A 63 3.12 29.72 -20.53
N PRO A 64 2.45 30.88 -20.35
CA PRO A 64 3.08 32.18 -20.50
C PRO A 64 4.34 32.33 -19.65
N GLN A 65 5.39 32.91 -20.24
CA GLN A 65 6.68 33.12 -19.56
C GLN A 65 6.53 33.86 -18.21
N ALA A 66 5.56 34.78 -18.12
CA ALA A 66 5.26 35.51 -16.88
C ALA A 66 4.77 34.57 -15.78
N GLN A 67 3.84 33.65 -16.10
CA GLN A 67 3.32 32.66 -15.16
C GLN A 67 4.41 31.67 -14.74
N TYR A 68 5.26 31.24 -15.68
CA TYR A 68 6.40 30.37 -15.37
C TYR A 68 7.34 31.02 -14.35
N ARG A 69 7.67 32.31 -14.55
CA ARG A 69 8.51 33.08 -13.63
C ARG A 69 7.87 33.25 -12.25
N GLU A 70 6.58 33.58 -12.20
CA GLU A 70 5.83 33.72 -10.95
C GLU A 70 5.82 32.41 -10.14
N ALA A 71 5.69 31.26 -10.83
CA ALA A 71 5.76 29.94 -10.19
C ALA A 71 7.14 29.69 -9.58
N TYR A 72 8.23 30.02 -10.30
CA TYR A 72 9.59 29.91 -9.77
C TYR A 72 9.81 30.83 -8.57
N GLU A 73 9.41 32.10 -8.64
CA GLU A 73 9.50 33.05 -7.52
C GLU A 73 8.69 32.60 -6.30
N SER A 74 7.56 31.93 -6.52
CA SER A 74 6.76 31.35 -5.45
C SER A 74 7.47 30.15 -4.81
N ALA A 75 8.11 29.29 -5.61
CA ALA A 75 8.94 28.20 -5.10
C ALA A 75 10.12 28.75 -4.26
N GLN A 76 10.78 29.82 -4.72
CA GLN A 76 11.87 30.48 -3.98
C GLN A 76 11.44 30.99 -2.60
N ARG A 77 10.18 31.43 -2.46
CA ARG A 77 9.63 31.96 -1.20
C ARG A 77 9.09 30.88 -0.25
N LEU A 78 8.50 29.81 -0.79
CA LEU A 78 7.75 28.84 0.00
C LEU A 78 8.55 27.58 0.36
N VAL A 79 9.53 27.21 -0.46
CA VAL A 79 10.32 26.00 -0.26
C VAL A 79 11.47 26.29 0.71
N LYS A 80 11.65 25.43 1.71
CA LYS A 80 12.69 25.60 2.75
C LYS A 80 14.10 25.67 2.18
N HIS A 81 14.38 24.84 1.17
CA HIS A 81 15.63 24.82 0.42
C HIS A 81 15.29 25.01 -1.06
N PRO A 82 15.19 26.26 -1.53
CA PRO A 82 14.66 26.53 -2.85
C PRO A 82 15.60 25.99 -3.94
N PRO A 83 15.06 25.40 -5.02
CA PRO A 83 15.89 24.79 -6.07
C PRO A 83 16.63 25.82 -6.90
N ALA A 84 17.68 25.37 -7.57
CA ALA A 84 18.26 26.11 -8.68
C ALA A 84 17.26 26.17 -9.86
N ALA A 85 17.38 27.20 -10.70
CA ALA A 85 16.49 27.37 -11.87
C ALA A 85 16.47 26.13 -12.78
N ALA A 86 17.63 25.51 -13.01
CA ALA A 86 17.73 24.30 -13.83
C ALA A 86 17.00 23.08 -13.21
N GLU A 87 17.03 22.93 -11.89
CA GLU A 87 16.31 21.83 -11.21
C GLU A 87 14.81 22.06 -11.22
N PHE A 88 14.37 23.31 -11.06
CA PHE A 88 12.97 23.69 -11.18
C PHE A 88 12.46 23.46 -12.60
N GLU A 89 13.26 23.82 -13.61
CA GLU A 89 12.95 23.58 -15.02
C GLU A 89 12.85 22.10 -15.31
N GLN A 90 13.84 21.31 -14.86
CA GLN A 90 13.82 19.86 -15.00
C GLN A 90 12.58 19.23 -14.35
N TYR A 91 12.18 19.71 -13.17
CA TYR A 91 10.98 19.23 -12.49
C TYR A 91 9.70 19.56 -13.27
N LEU A 92 9.56 20.78 -13.78
CA LEU A 92 8.38 21.17 -14.56
C LEU A 92 8.32 20.45 -15.90
N SER A 93 9.46 20.26 -16.57
CA SER A 93 9.50 19.56 -17.86
C SER A 93 9.41 18.04 -17.72
N ALA A 94 9.58 17.48 -16.53
CA ALA A 94 9.56 16.04 -16.28
C ALA A 94 8.20 15.41 -16.64
N ARG A 95 8.25 14.17 -17.14
CA ARG A 95 7.06 13.40 -17.50
C ARG A 95 6.94 12.16 -16.63
N PRO A 96 5.78 11.94 -15.97
CA PRO A 96 5.57 10.72 -15.19
C PRO A 96 5.77 9.44 -15.98
N LEU A 97 5.36 9.44 -17.25
CA LEU A 97 5.45 8.27 -18.12
C LEU A 97 6.90 7.92 -18.54
N GLU A 98 7.86 8.82 -18.37
CA GLU A 98 9.28 8.56 -18.64
C GLU A 98 9.99 8.00 -17.40
N ASN A 99 9.36 8.06 -16.22
CA ASN A 99 9.90 7.50 -14.99
C ASN A 99 9.52 6.02 -14.86
N THR A 100 10.51 5.13 -14.95
CA THR A 100 10.30 3.67 -14.84
C THR A 100 9.72 3.27 -13.48
N ARG A 101 10.17 3.87 -12.37
CA ARG A 101 9.60 3.58 -11.03
C ARG A 101 8.13 3.95 -10.98
N PHE A 102 7.77 5.11 -11.52
CA PHE A 102 6.38 5.55 -11.62
C PHE A 102 5.51 4.53 -12.37
N LEU A 103 5.94 4.11 -13.57
CA LEU A 103 5.19 3.13 -14.36
C LEU A 103 5.04 1.78 -13.65
N GLN A 104 6.10 1.31 -13.00
CA GLN A 104 6.06 0.08 -12.23
C GLN A 104 5.11 0.17 -11.04
N GLN A 105 5.17 1.26 -10.27
CA GLN A 105 4.28 1.50 -9.14
C GLN A 105 2.82 1.62 -9.59
N LEU A 106 2.57 2.33 -10.68
CA LEU A 106 1.26 2.45 -11.30
C LEU A 106 0.70 1.06 -11.68
N ARG A 107 1.50 0.22 -12.34
CA ARG A 107 1.11 -1.15 -12.71
C ARG A 107 0.82 -2.02 -11.49
N ARG A 108 1.62 -1.94 -10.42
CA ARG A 108 1.33 -2.64 -9.15
C ARG A 108 -0.01 -2.21 -8.56
N THR A 109 -0.27 -0.90 -8.55
CA THR A 109 -1.51 -0.33 -8.04
C THR A 109 -2.74 -0.81 -8.83
N PHE A 110 -2.68 -0.80 -10.17
CA PHE A 110 -3.78 -1.32 -10.99
C PHE A 110 -3.91 -2.85 -10.92
N GLY A 111 -2.80 -3.59 -10.81
CA GLY A 111 -2.80 -5.05 -10.64
C GLY A 111 -3.51 -5.49 -9.37
N ASN A 112 -3.44 -4.67 -8.31
CA ASN A 112 -4.09 -4.93 -7.02
C ASN A 112 -5.61 -4.63 -7.02
N LEU A 113 -6.15 -4.03 -8.09
CA LEU A 113 -7.59 -3.80 -8.17
C LEU A 113 -8.36 -5.12 -8.31
N PRO A 114 -9.50 -5.28 -7.60
CA PRO A 114 -10.41 -6.40 -7.78
C PRO A 114 -10.74 -6.63 -9.26
N PRO A 115 -10.82 -7.90 -9.75
CA PRO A 115 -11.08 -8.19 -11.17
C PRO A 115 -12.34 -7.53 -11.73
N TYR A 116 -13.37 -7.35 -10.91
CA TYR A 116 -14.59 -6.62 -11.30
C TYR A 116 -14.31 -5.14 -11.58
N GLN A 117 -13.54 -4.46 -10.71
CA GLN A 117 -13.19 -3.05 -10.89
C GLN A 117 -12.27 -2.86 -12.11
N ARG A 118 -11.32 -3.78 -12.32
CA ARG A 118 -10.47 -3.78 -13.52
C ARG A 118 -11.30 -3.87 -14.80
N ARG A 119 -12.25 -4.81 -14.87
CA ARG A 119 -13.17 -4.96 -16.02
C ARG A 119 -14.04 -3.72 -16.24
N GLN A 120 -14.60 -3.15 -15.18
CA GLN A 120 -15.43 -1.95 -15.28
C GLN A 120 -14.62 -0.76 -15.84
N LEU A 121 -13.41 -0.53 -15.33
CA LEU A 121 -12.52 0.50 -15.86
C LEU A 121 -12.11 0.20 -17.30
N GLY A 122 -11.80 -1.05 -17.64
CA GLY A 122 -11.49 -1.46 -19.02
C GLY A 122 -12.59 -1.09 -20.01
N GLY A 123 -13.86 -1.35 -19.66
CA GLY A 123 -15.00 -0.95 -20.50
C GLY A 123 -15.09 0.56 -20.74
N ILE A 124 -14.79 1.36 -19.71
CA ILE A 124 -14.72 2.83 -19.84
C ILE A 124 -13.56 3.24 -20.75
N LEU A 125 -12.38 2.65 -20.57
CA LEU A 125 -11.19 2.95 -21.37
C LEU A 125 -11.42 2.61 -22.86
N THR A 126 -12.07 1.48 -23.15
CA THR A 126 -12.48 1.12 -24.52
C THR A 126 -13.44 2.16 -25.10
N LEU A 127 -14.45 2.59 -24.34
CA LEU A 127 -15.39 3.61 -24.78
C LEU A 127 -14.66 4.91 -25.17
N LEU A 128 -13.74 5.37 -24.33
CA LEU A 128 -12.93 6.57 -24.56
C LEU A 128 -11.91 6.44 -25.70
N GLY A 129 -11.55 5.21 -26.08
CA GLY A 129 -10.71 4.92 -27.23
C GLY A 129 -11.43 5.01 -28.58
N THR A 130 -12.77 5.09 -28.58
CA THR A 130 -13.57 5.21 -29.81
C THR A 130 -14.04 6.63 -30.06
N ARG A 131 -14.28 7.00 -31.32
CA ARG A 131 -14.77 8.35 -31.67
C ARG A 131 -16.14 8.67 -31.06
N LEU A 132 -17.09 7.74 -31.18
CA LEU A 132 -18.45 7.92 -30.68
C LEU A 132 -18.50 7.90 -29.15
N GLY A 133 -17.75 6.99 -28.53
CA GLY A 133 -17.67 6.91 -27.07
C GLY A 133 -16.97 8.13 -26.47
N SER A 134 -15.87 8.59 -27.08
CA SER A 134 -15.20 9.83 -26.69
C SER A 134 -16.15 11.03 -26.80
N LEU A 135 -16.93 11.14 -27.89
CA LEU A 135 -17.90 12.23 -28.05
C LEU A 135 -18.94 12.22 -26.94
N ALA A 136 -19.50 11.05 -26.62
CA ALA A 136 -20.49 10.90 -25.56
C ALA A 136 -19.93 11.17 -24.16
N ALA A 137 -18.69 10.77 -23.89
CA ALA A 137 -18.06 10.89 -22.57
C ALA A 137 -17.39 12.24 -22.31
N THR A 138 -16.94 12.93 -23.36
CA THR A 138 -16.05 14.09 -23.26
C THR A 138 -16.51 15.31 -24.04
N GLY A 139 -17.44 15.15 -24.98
CA GLY A 139 -17.83 16.19 -25.94
C GLY A 139 -16.92 16.30 -27.16
N TYR A 140 -15.86 15.48 -27.25
CA TYR A 140 -14.94 15.48 -28.39
C TYR A 140 -15.01 14.18 -29.20
N ALA A 141 -15.16 14.28 -30.53
CA ALA A 141 -15.17 13.11 -31.41
C ALA A 141 -13.80 12.46 -31.59
N THR A 142 -12.70 13.18 -31.31
CA THR A 142 -11.35 12.60 -31.30
C THR A 142 -11.16 11.75 -30.04
N PRO A 143 -10.67 10.50 -30.14
CA PRO A 143 -10.38 9.64 -29.00
C PRO A 143 -9.43 10.28 -28.00
N VAL A 144 -9.62 10.00 -26.71
CA VAL A 144 -8.92 10.70 -25.62
C VAL A 144 -7.39 10.62 -25.72
N HIS A 145 -6.85 9.47 -26.11
CA HIS A 145 -5.39 9.26 -26.23
C HIS A 145 -4.75 9.98 -27.42
N GLU A 146 -5.56 10.41 -28.39
CA GLU A 146 -5.11 11.20 -29.54
C GLU A 146 -5.18 12.71 -29.27
N GLN A 147 -5.83 13.14 -28.18
CA GLN A 147 -6.02 14.54 -27.85
C GLN A 147 -4.74 15.20 -27.33
N PRO A 148 -4.51 16.49 -27.65
CA PRO A 148 -3.46 17.28 -27.02
C PRO A 148 -3.62 17.32 -25.49
N VAL A 149 -2.51 17.46 -24.75
CA VAL A 149 -2.52 17.43 -23.28
C VAL A 149 -3.47 18.47 -22.68
N ARG A 150 -3.55 19.68 -23.26
CA ARG A 150 -4.49 20.73 -22.85
C ARG A 150 -5.96 20.30 -22.92
N VAL A 151 -6.32 19.50 -23.92
CA VAL A 151 -7.69 19.01 -24.11
C VAL A 151 -7.97 17.88 -23.11
N ARG A 152 -7.02 16.97 -22.92
CA ARG A 152 -7.10 15.91 -21.89
C ARG A 152 -7.26 16.49 -20.49
N GLU A 153 -6.56 17.58 -20.18
CA GLU A 153 -6.70 18.31 -18.91
C GLU A 153 -8.12 18.92 -18.76
N ALA A 154 -8.63 19.57 -19.81
CA ALA A 154 -9.98 20.12 -19.82
C ALA A 154 -11.05 19.03 -19.61
N ILE A 155 -10.86 17.84 -20.19
CA ILE A 155 -11.73 16.66 -19.99
C ILE A 155 -11.73 16.23 -18.52
N LEU A 156 -10.55 16.09 -17.89
CA LEU A 156 -10.46 15.71 -16.47
C LEU A 156 -11.09 16.77 -15.55
N ARG A 157 -10.97 18.05 -15.89
CA ARG A 157 -11.61 19.15 -15.14
C ARG A 157 -13.13 19.10 -15.29
N SER A 158 -13.65 18.89 -16.50
CA SER A 158 -15.10 18.82 -16.74
C SER A 158 -15.73 17.60 -16.07
N TRP A 159 -15.03 16.47 -16.02
CA TRP A 159 -15.48 15.28 -15.30
C TRP A 159 -15.62 15.49 -13.79
N GLN A 160 -14.73 16.27 -13.16
CA GLN A 160 -14.82 16.57 -11.73
C GLN A 160 -16.08 17.35 -11.37
N THR A 161 -16.57 18.20 -12.27
CA THR A 161 -17.77 19.03 -12.09
C THR A 161 -19.02 18.43 -12.74
N SER A 162 -18.94 17.21 -13.27
CA SER A 162 -20.06 16.57 -13.96
C SER A 162 -21.19 16.18 -13.00
N TRP A 163 -22.43 16.33 -13.47
CA TRP A 163 -23.63 15.92 -12.74
C TRP A 163 -23.80 14.38 -12.69
N LEU A 164 -23.23 13.67 -13.66
CA LEU A 164 -23.21 12.20 -13.69
C LEU A 164 -22.15 11.69 -12.72
N LYS A 165 -22.57 11.11 -11.59
CA LYS A 165 -21.69 10.68 -10.48
C LYS A 165 -20.54 9.75 -10.87
N LEU A 166 -20.63 9.07 -12.00
CA LEU A 166 -19.57 8.21 -12.55
C LEU A 166 -18.30 9.01 -12.88
N TRP A 167 -18.42 10.15 -13.57
CA TRP A 167 -17.26 10.91 -14.06
C TRP A 167 -16.44 11.56 -12.94
N PRO A 168 -17.04 12.21 -11.91
CA PRO A 168 -16.28 12.70 -10.77
C PRO A 168 -15.61 11.60 -9.98
N ALA A 169 -16.18 10.38 -9.95
CA ALA A 169 -15.55 9.24 -9.31
C ALA A 169 -14.30 8.78 -10.09
N ILE A 170 -14.41 8.63 -11.41
CA ILE A 170 -13.28 8.26 -12.28
C ILE A 170 -12.17 9.31 -12.22
N ALA A 171 -12.51 10.59 -12.40
CA ALA A 171 -11.53 11.67 -12.41
C ALA A 171 -10.78 11.76 -11.08
N ARG A 172 -11.49 11.72 -9.94
CA ARG A 172 -10.85 11.72 -8.62
C ARG A 172 -9.92 10.51 -8.43
N SER A 173 -10.33 9.32 -8.85
CA SER A 173 -9.48 8.13 -8.74
C SER A 173 -8.21 8.27 -9.57
N ILE A 174 -8.31 8.65 -10.85
CA ILE A 174 -7.13 8.83 -11.72
C ILE A 174 -6.23 9.92 -11.15
N ILE A 175 -6.78 11.06 -10.73
CA ILE A 175 -6.00 12.18 -10.19
C ILE A 175 -5.27 11.79 -8.91
N THR A 176 -5.96 11.17 -7.96
CA THR A 176 -5.38 10.74 -6.69
C THR A 176 -4.28 9.72 -6.92
N LEU A 177 -4.57 8.66 -7.68
CA LEU A 177 -3.60 7.59 -7.95
C LEU A 177 -2.34 8.13 -8.63
N THR A 178 -2.49 8.98 -9.64
CA THR A 178 -1.35 9.60 -10.33
C THR A 178 -0.52 10.46 -9.38
N ARG A 179 -1.16 11.35 -8.60
CA ARG A 179 -0.46 12.23 -7.67
C ARG A 179 0.29 11.47 -6.59
N VAL A 180 -0.32 10.41 -6.06
CA VAL A 180 0.32 9.57 -5.05
C VAL A 180 1.50 8.83 -5.67
N CYS A 181 1.31 8.12 -6.78
CA CYS A 181 2.40 7.39 -7.42
C CYS A 181 3.56 8.33 -7.73
N TRP A 182 3.28 9.52 -8.29
CA TRP A 182 4.31 10.52 -8.58
C TRP A 182 5.04 10.98 -7.33
N ALA A 183 4.30 11.35 -6.28
CA ALA A 183 4.87 11.77 -5.00
C ALA A 183 5.68 10.66 -4.32
N GLN A 184 5.42 9.38 -4.60
CA GLN A 184 6.17 8.24 -4.07
C GLN A 184 7.43 7.93 -4.88
N THR A 185 7.44 8.20 -6.19
CA THR A 185 8.50 7.73 -7.09
C THR A 185 9.42 8.81 -7.65
N ASP A 186 9.01 10.08 -7.62
CA ASP A 186 9.80 11.16 -8.22
C ASP A 186 10.87 11.69 -7.27
N GLY A 187 12.13 11.44 -7.62
CA GLY A 187 13.28 11.85 -6.81
C GLY A 187 13.51 13.37 -6.81
N LEU A 188 13.11 14.08 -7.87
CA LEU A 188 13.15 15.54 -7.90
C LEU A 188 12.15 16.13 -6.91
N PHE A 189 10.90 15.67 -6.94
CA PHE A 189 9.88 16.05 -5.97
C PHE A 189 10.34 15.82 -4.53
N HIS A 190 10.97 14.69 -4.22
CA HIS A 190 11.53 14.43 -2.90
C HIS A 190 12.59 15.44 -2.49
N ARG A 191 13.59 15.70 -3.36
CA ARG A 191 14.64 16.70 -3.10
C ARG A 191 14.07 18.10 -2.89
N LEU A 192 13.15 18.52 -3.75
CA LEU A 192 12.48 19.83 -3.66
C LEU A 192 11.71 20.02 -2.35
N ASN A 193 11.11 18.94 -1.84
CA ASN A 193 10.37 18.98 -0.58
C ASN A 193 11.24 18.66 0.64
N ALA A 194 12.56 18.49 0.46
CA ALA A 194 13.49 17.99 1.48
C ALA A 194 13.00 16.70 2.15
N TYR A 195 12.26 15.87 1.40
CA TYR A 195 11.87 14.55 1.84
C TYR A 195 13.07 13.63 1.71
N VAL A 196 13.45 13.02 2.84
CA VAL A 196 14.54 12.05 2.88
C VAL A 196 13.92 10.68 3.16
N GLU A 197 14.23 9.67 2.35
CA GLU A 197 13.69 8.31 2.54
C GLU A 197 14.20 7.67 3.85
N CYS A 198 15.42 8.02 4.27
CA CYS A 198 16.04 7.56 5.52
C CYS A 198 16.53 8.77 6.34
N PRO A 199 16.16 8.89 7.62
CA PRO A 199 16.65 9.99 8.47
C PRO A 199 18.17 9.97 8.66
N ASP A 200 18.77 11.16 8.77
CA ASP A 200 20.17 11.30 9.15
C ASP A 200 20.45 10.63 10.50
N GLY A 201 21.53 9.85 10.58
CA GLY A 201 21.90 9.15 11.81
C GLY A 201 21.01 7.96 12.16
N TYR A 202 20.34 7.36 11.16
CA TYR A 202 19.54 6.15 11.30
C TYR A 202 20.20 5.09 12.19
N ARG A 203 19.42 4.58 13.16
CA ARG A 203 19.76 3.41 13.97
C ARG A 203 18.50 2.59 14.19
N PRO A 204 18.52 1.28 13.93
CA PRO A 204 17.39 0.42 14.29
C PRO A 204 17.21 0.40 15.81
N GLY A 205 15.96 0.44 16.23
CA GLY A 205 15.55 0.26 17.62
C GLY A 205 15.73 -1.20 18.08
N PRO A 206 15.39 -1.50 19.35
CA PRO A 206 15.49 -2.85 19.88
C PRO A 206 14.61 -3.83 19.10
N GLU A 207 15.19 -4.97 18.74
CA GLU A 207 14.44 -6.10 18.18
C GLU A 207 13.86 -6.97 19.31
N PHE A 208 12.74 -7.62 19.03
CA PHE A 208 12.09 -8.56 19.96
C PHE A 208 12.12 -9.97 19.34
N ASP A 209 12.36 -11.00 20.16
CA ASP A 209 12.38 -12.41 19.74
C ASP A 209 10.96 -12.93 19.49
N PHE A 210 10.32 -12.44 18.43
CA PHE A 210 9.05 -12.99 17.95
C PHE A 210 9.29 -14.30 17.20
N ARG A 211 8.61 -15.36 17.63
CA ARG A 211 8.62 -16.66 16.95
C ARG A 211 7.30 -16.89 16.25
N PHE A 212 7.36 -17.08 14.93
CA PHE A 212 6.19 -17.29 14.09
C PHE A 212 6.05 -18.77 13.74
N MET A 213 4.85 -19.33 13.91
CA MET A 213 4.56 -20.71 13.52
C MET A 213 4.76 -20.91 12.02
N GLN A 214 5.42 -22.00 11.65
CA GLN A 214 5.64 -22.42 10.27
C GLN A 214 4.87 -23.71 10.02
N PHE A 215 4.32 -23.86 8.81
CA PHE A 215 3.61 -25.07 8.40
C PHE A 215 4.35 -25.71 7.21
N PRO A 216 4.72 -27.00 7.28
CA PRO A 216 5.44 -27.67 6.20
C PRO A 216 4.58 -27.75 4.94
N GLU A 217 5.16 -27.94 3.76
CA GLU A 217 4.43 -28.09 2.50
C GLU A 217 3.37 -29.21 2.53
N PRO A 218 2.29 -29.11 1.74
CA PRO A 218 1.36 -30.21 1.58
C PRO A 218 2.07 -31.39 0.92
N GLU A 219 1.83 -32.60 1.42
CA GLU A 219 2.09 -33.78 0.60
C GLU A 219 1.21 -33.70 -0.67
N PRO A 220 1.69 -34.17 -1.83
CA PRO A 220 1.07 -33.94 -3.16
C PRO A 220 -0.27 -34.67 -3.41
N GLU A 221 -1.06 -34.92 -2.37
CA GLU A 221 -2.37 -35.57 -2.41
C GLU A 221 -3.52 -34.58 -2.69
N PRO A 222 -4.66 -35.03 -3.27
CA PRO A 222 -5.58 -34.17 -4.02
C PRO A 222 -6.32 -33.10 -3.19
N GLU A 223 -6.40 -33.28 -1.87
CA GLU A 223 -7.00 -32.33 -0.94
C GLU A 223 -6.25 -32.42 0.40
N SER A 224 -5.13 -31.71 0.53
CA SER A 224 -4.38 -31.73 1.79
C SER A 224 -5.28 -31.24 2.93
N GLU A 225 -5.50 -32.08 3.94
CA GLU A 225 -6.23 -31.70 5.15
C GLU A 225 -5.63 -30.41 5.75
N PRO A 226 -6.46 -29.52 6.32
CA PRO A 226 -5.97 -28.30 6.92
C PRO A 226 -5.02 -28.62 8.08
N ALA A 227 -3.88 -27.94 8.15
CA ALA A 227 -3.04 -28.02 9.33
C ALA A 227 -3.84 -27.56 10.56
N VAL A 228 -3.81 -28.32 11.66
CA VAL A 228 -4.62 -28.03 12.85
C VAL A 228 -3.75 -27.43 13.95
N VAL A 229 -4.19 -26.29 14.49
CA VAL A 229 -3.62 -25.67 15.69
C VAL A 229 -4.69 -25.62 16.77
N GLU A 230 -4.36 -26.01 17.99
CA GLU A 230 -5.29 -25.96 19.13
C GLU A 230 -4.84 -24.93 20.17
N THR A 231 -5.77 -24.07 20.60
CA THR A 231 -5.49 -23.02 21.57
C THR A 231 -6.72 -22.71 22.43
N ASP A 232 -6.56 -21.92 23.49
CA ASP A 232 -7.72 -21.47 24.28
C ASP A 232 -8.36 -20.25 23.60
N VAL A 233 -7.55 -19.32 23.11
CA VAL A 233 -8.01 -18.10 22.44
C VAL A 233 -7.24 -17.87 21.13
N VAL A 234 -7.98 -17.61 20.05
CA VAL A 234 -7.41 -17.06 18.80
C VAL A 234 -7.82 -15.60 18.63
N ILE A 235 -6.85 -14.73 18.36
CA ILE A 235 -7.04 -13.30 18.12
C ILE A 235 -6.72 -13.02 16.66
N VAL A 236 -7.71 -12.53 15.90
CA VAL A 236 -7.54 -12.19 14.48
C VAL A 236 -7.24 -10.70 14.33
N GLY A 237 -6.01 -10.37 13.97
CA GLY A 237 -5.46 -9.02 13.84
C GLY A 237 -4.52 -8.66 15.00
N SER A 238 -3.26 -8.30 14.68
CA SER A 238 -2.21 -7.92 15.64
C SER A 238 -2.14 -6.42 15.96
N GLY A 239 -3.12 -5.64 15.45
CA GLY A 239 -3.25 -4.21 15.69
C GLY A 239 -3.49 -3.85 17.16
N CYS A 240 -3.76 -2.57 17.45
CA CYS A 240 -3.86 -2.06 18.83
C CYS A 240 -4.83 -2.84 19.72
N GLY A 241 -6.05 -3.13 19.24
CA GLY A 241 -7.01 -3.93 19.98
C GLY A 241 -6.54 -5.37 20.23
N GLY A 242 -5.99 -6.02 19.19
CA GLY A 242 -5.52 -7.39 19.29
C GLY A 242 -4.32 -7.56 20.21
N GLY A 243 -3.35 -6.62 20.15
CA GLY A 243 -2.16 -6.66 21.00
C GLY A 243 -2.47 -6.51 22.49
N VAL A 244 -3.40 -5.61 22.85
CA VAL A 244 -3.85 -5.47 24.25
C VAL A 244 -4.53 -6.75 24.73
N CYS A 245 -5.44 -7.32 23.94
CA CYS A 245 -6.09 -8.59 24.26
C CYS A 245 -5.07 -9.72 24.44
N ALA A 246 -4.09 -9.81 23.54
CA ALA A 246 -3.06 -10.84 23.58
C ALA A 246 -2.25 -10.78 24.87
N LYS A 247 -1.78 -9.59 25.26
CA LYS A 247 -1.04 -9.38 26.50
C LYS A 247 -1.86 -9.84 27.71
N VAL A 248 -3.05 -9.27 27.89
CA VAL A 248 -3.88 -9.51 29.09
C VAL A 248 -4.25 -10.98 29.23
N LEU A 249 -4.61 -11.65 28.13
CA LEU A 249 -5.02 -13.05 28.17
C LEU A 249 -3.84 -14.02 28.36
N ALA A 250 -2.68 -13.71 27.78
CA ALA A 250 -1.46 -14.50 28.00
C ALA A 250 -0.95 -14.36 29.44
N GLU A 251 -0.91 -13.14 30.00
CA GLU A 251 -0.54 -12.90 31.41
C GLU A 251 -1.52 -13.57 32.39
N ALA A 252 -2.78 -13.76 31.99
CA ALA A 252 -3.78 -14.52 32.75
C ALA A 252 -3.60 -16.05 32.63
N GLY A 253 -2.62 -16.54 31.86
CA GLY A 253 -2.29 -17.96 31.72
C GLY A 253 -3.07 -18.71 30.65
N HIS A 254 -3.77 -18.02 29.73
CA HIS A 254 -4.43 -18.68 28.60
C HIS A 254 -3.43 -19.00 27.48
N ARG A 255 -3.64 -20.12 26.77
CA ARG A 255 -2.96 -20.34 25.49
C ARG A 255 -3.57 -19.39 24.45
N VAL A 256 -2.75 -18.47 23.93
CA VAL A 256 -3.17 -17.43 22.99
C VAL A 256 -2.41 -17.58 21.68
N VAL A 257 -3.15 -17.63 20.58
CA VAL A 257 -2.60 -17.53 19.22
C VAL A 257 -3.07 -16.22 18.60
N VAL A 258 -2.13 -15.36 18.21
CA VAL A 258 -2.41 -14.12 17.47
C VAL A 258 -2.10 -14.35 16.01
N VAL A 259 -3.05 -14.01 15.13
CA VAL A 259 -2.88 -14.16 13.69
C VAL A 259 -3.04 -12.83 12.96
N ASP A 260 -2.17 -12.56 11.98
CA ASP A 260 -2.27 -11.39 11.13
C ASP A 260 -2.09 -11.77 9.66
N LYS A 261 -2.83 -11.08 8.78
CA LYS A 261 -2.67 -11.20 7.33
C LYS A 261 -1.34 -10.57 6.88
N GLY A 262 -0.89 -9.54 7.58
CA GLY A 262 0.40 -8.88 7.35
C GLY A 262 1.58 -9.69 7.89
N TYR A 263 2.77 -9.15 7.66
CA TYR A 263 4.04 -9.72 8.11
C TYR A 263 4.72 -8.79 9.11
N TYR A 264 5.49 -9.37 10.02
CA TYR A 264 6.34 -8.61 10.92
C TYR A 264 7.58 -8.10 10.17
N PHE A 265 7.87 -6.80 10.27
CA PHE A 265 9.10 -6.21 9.73
C PHE A 265 9.95 -5.75 10.92
N PRO A 266 11.18 -6.29 11.11
CA PRO A 266 12.04 -5.86 12.19
C PRO A 266 12.45 -4.39 12.05
N PRO A 267 12.84 -3.74 13.16
CA PRO A 267 13.40 -2.39 13.18
C PRO A 267 14.45 -2.09 12.10
N SER A 268 15.27 -3.09 11.76
CA SER A 268 16.30 -3.03 10.71
C SER A 268 15.75 -2.86 9.29
N GLN A 269 14.48 -3.19 9.03
CA GLN A 269 13.80 -2.98 7.74
C GLN A 269 12.94 -1.72 7.69
N LEU A 270 12.93 -0.94 8.78
CA LEU A 270 12.11 0.25 8.92
C LEU A 270 12.99 1.51 9.06
N PRO A 271 12.54 2.69 8.60
CA PRO A 271 11.32 2.91 7.82
C PRO A 271 11.40 2.28 6.42
N MET A 272 10.27 1.77 5.93
CA MET A 272 10.18 1.30 4.55
C MET A 272 10.05 2.50 3.61
N THR A 273 10.42 2.32 2.34
CA THR A 273 10.08 3.29 1.29
C THR A 273 8.56 3.45 1.18
N ALA A 274 8.12 4.56 0.59
CA ALA A 274 6.68 4.77 0.37
C ALA A 274 6.06 3.68 -0.54
N GLU A 275 6.83 3.20 -1.53
CA GLU A 275 6.45 2.07 -2.39
C GLU A 275 6.30 0.76 -1.60
N GLY A 276 7.20 0.49 -0.64
CA GLY A 276 7.21 -0.72 0.17
C GLY A 276 6.14 -0.75 1.27
N SER A 277 5.81 0.41 1.83
CA SER A 277 4.84 0.52 2.95
C SER A 277 3.38 0.60 2.51
N GLN A 278 3.08 1.00 1.27
CA GLN A 278 1.71 1.14 0.73
C GLN A 278 0.76 2.04 1.55
N VAL A 279 1.27 2.95 2.39
CA VAL A 279 0.44 3.82 3.23
C VAL A 279 0.28 5.19 2.59
N GLU A 280 -0.95 5.68 2.55
CA GLU A 280 -1.28 7.03 2.11
C GLU A 280 -1.74 7.94 3.26
N HIS A 281 -1.28 9.20 3.21
CA HIS A 281 -1.77 10.40 3.88
C HIS A 281 -2.40 10.22 5.28
N ALA A 282 -1.66 10.63 6.32
CA ALA A 282 -2.19 10.81 7.67
C ALA A 282 -2.25 12.31 8.03
N LYS A 283 -3.38 12.74 8.61
CA LYS A 283 -3.47 14.06 9.28
C LYS A 283 -2.54 14.09 10.49
N SER A 284 -2.09 15.29 10.89
CA SER A 284 -1.37 15.47 12.15
C SER A 284 -2.19 14.91 13.31
N CYS A 285 -1.61 13.93 14.00
CA CYS A 285 -2.19 13.23 15.14
C CYS A 285 -1.22 13.38 16.32
N PRO A 286 -1.69 13.53 17.57
CA PRO A 286 -0.83 13.48 18.75
C PRO A 286 0.13 12.28 18.69
N GLN A 287 1.42 12.53 18.85
CA GLN A 287 2.44 11.51 18.66
C GLN A 287 2.42 10.50 19.82
N ASN A 288 2.19 9.22 19.50
CA ASN A 288 2.31 8.12 20.45
C ASN A 288 3.78 7.69 20.60
N THR A 289 4.62 8.58 21.10
CA THR A 289 6.09 8.45 21.14
C THR A 289 6.64 8.23 22.55
N GLY A 290 5.79 7.89 23.52
CA GLY A 290 6.22 7.71 24.90
C GLY A 290 6.70 9.01 25.58
N GLY A 291 6.26 10.18 25.07
CA GLY A 291 6.57 11.49 25.65
C GLY A 291 7.80 12.18 25.07
N THR A 292 8.49 11.57 24.10
CA THR A 292 9.63 12.18 23.40
C THR A 292 9.23 12.82 22.08
N LYS A 293 9.98 13.83 21.65
CA LYS A 293 9.84 14.40 20.31
C LYS A 293 10.43 13.40 19.30
N HIS A 294 9.60 12.93 18.36
CA HIS A 294 10.03 12.00 17.31
C HIS A 294 9.77 12.63 15.94
N TYR A 295 10.81 13.08 15.26
CA TYR A 295 10.72 13.72 13.95
C TYR A 295 11.42 12.89 12.88
N CYS A 296 10.97 11.64 12.67
CA CYS A 296 11.49 10.85 11.55
C CYS A 296 10.82 11.23 10.22
N GLY A 297 9.53 11.59 10.21
CA GLY A 297 8.78 11.83 8.97
C GLY A 297 8.21 10.56 8.33
N HIS A 298 8.53 9.39 8.87
CA HIS A 298 8.15 8.08 8.31
C HIS A 298 7.19 7.29 9.19
N CYS A 299 6.66 7.86 10.29
CA CYS A 299 5.83 7.10 11.24
C CYS A 299 4.63 6.39 10.61
N ALA A 300 4.12 6.89 9.48
CA ALA A 300 3.04 6.26 8.72
C ALA A 300 3.50 4.98 8.00
N LEU A 301 4.78 4.89 7.65
CA LEU A 301 5.42 3.81 6.87
C LEU A 301 6.12 2.75 7.75
N GLY A 302 5.94 2.84 9.07
CA GLY A 302 6.69 2.07 10.07
C GLY A 302 7.75 2.91 10.79
N CYS A 303 8.12 2.50 12.00
CA CYS A 303 9.06 3.25 12.84
C CYS A 303 10.25 2.36 13.20
N GLY A 304 11.38 2.53 12.51
CA GLY A 304 12.59 1.75 12.75
C GLY A 304 13.26 2.04 14.08
N SER A 305 13.17 3.27 14.59
CA SER A 305 13.69 3.61 15.93
C SER A 305 12.91 2.98 17.09
N ALA A 306 11.75 2.36 16.81
CA ALA A 306 10.79 1.90 17.82
C ALA A 306 10.29 3.00 18.79
N GLU A 307 10.48 4.28 18.48
CA GLU A 307 9.96 5.39 19.31
C GLU A 307 8.43 5.48 19.23
N LYS A 308 7.84 5.18 18.05
CA LYS A 308 6.38 5.02 17.92
C LYS A 308 5.92 3.78 18.69
N GLN A 309 5.17 4.00 19.77
CA GLN A 309 4.68 2.98 20.71
C GLN A 309 3.51 2.17 20.14
N GLY A 310 3.70 1.59 18.95
CA GLY A 310 2.75 0.66 18.34
C GLY A 310 2.77 -0.73 19.01
N PRO A 311 1.83 -1.62 18.67
CA PRO A 311 1.68 -2.91 19.34
C PRO A 311 2.93 -3.79 19.32
N ALA A 312 3.70 -3.74 18.23
CA ALA A 312 4.97 -4.47 18.10
C ALA A 312 6.05 -4.01 19.08
N VAL A 313 5.94 -2.80 19.63
CA VAL A 313 6.88 -2.23 20.63
C VAL A 313 6.34 -2.35 22.05
N SER A 314 5.02 -2.24 22.22
CA SER A 314 4.38 -2.15 23.54
C SER A 314 3.81 -3.49 24.03
N TRP A 315 2.68 -3.93 23.47
CA TRP A 315 1.90 -5.04 24.04
C TRP A 315 2.33 -6.42 23.53
N LEU A 316 2.67 -6.56 22.25
CA LEU A 316 3.04 -7.86 21.67
C LEU A 316 4.31 -8.44 22.29
N PRO A 317 5.37 -7.65 22.60
CA PRO A 317 6.54 -8.19 23.31
C PRO A 317 6.21 -8.73 24.70
N ALA A 318 5.31 -8.06 25.45
CA ALA A 318 4.86 -8.54 26.75
C ALA A 318 4.05 -9.84 26.61
N ALA A 319 3.16 -9.92 25.61
CA ALA A 319 2.43 -11.15 25.30
C ALA A 319 3.36 -12.31 24.94
N ALA A 320 4.39 -12.06 24.12
CA ALA A 320 5.40 -13.06 23.75
C ALA A 320 6.16 -13.57 24.98
N LYS A 321 6.58 -12.68 25.89
CA LYS A 321 7.22 -13.04 27.17
C LYS A 321 6.31 -13.87 28.07
N ALA A 322 5.00 -13.65 28.00
CA ALA A 322 3.99 -14.42 28.70
C ALA A 322 3.61 -15.75 27.98
N GLY A 323 4.24 -16.07 26.84
CA GLY A 323 4.06 -17.33 26.13
C GLY A 323 3.01 -17.30 25.00
N ALA A 324 2.52 -16.13 24.59
CA ALA A 324 1.67 -16.04 23.40
C ALA A 324 2.42 -16.48 22.13
N GLN A 325 1.71 -17.15 21.22
CA GLN A 325 2.24 -17.58 19.92
C GLN A 325 1.69 -16.72 18.78
N PHE A 326 2.45 -16.57 17.70
CA PHE A 326 2.13 -15.69 16.59
C PHE A 326 2.15 -16.43 15.25
N ILE A 327 1.24 -16.05 14.35
CA ILE A 327 1.22 -16.48 12.95
C ILE A 327 1.12 -15.24 12.08
N GLU A 328 2.14 -15.00 11.26
CA GLU A 328 2.13 -13.97 10.22
C GLU A 328 1.74 -14.56 8.85
N GLY A 329 1.29 -13.72 7.92
CA GLY A 329 0.87 -14.17 6.59
C GLY A 329 -0.38 -15.06 6.60
N PHE A 330 -1.22 -14.98 7.63
CA PHE A 330 -2.42 -15.79 7.79
C PHE A 330 -3.69 -15.02 7.47
N ASP A 331 -4.27 -15.27 6.29
CA ASP A 331 -5.55 -14.67 5.87
C ASP A 331 -6.72 -15.53 6.33
N VAL A 332 -7.39 -15.10 7.41
CA VAL A 332 -8.58 -15.79 7.94
C VAL A 332 -9.76 -15.63 6.99
N SER A 333 -10.24 -16.74 6.44
CA SER A 333 -11.36 -16.77 5.50
C SER A 333 -12.72 -16.74 6.19
N LYS A 334 -12.87 -17.49 7.29
CA LYS A 334 -14.12 -17.59 8.07
C LYS A 334 -13.90 -18.04 9.51
N ILE A 335 -14.84 -17.67 10.38
CA ILE A 335 -15.02 -18.20 11.74
C ILE A 335 -15.81 -19.52 11.63
N LEU A 336 -15.38 -20.52 12.38
CA LEU A 336 -16.04 -21.82 12.49
C LEU A 336 -17.01 -21.81 13.67
N PHE A 337 -18.18 -22.41 13.48
CA PHE A 337 -19.21 -22.51 14.50
C PHE A 337 -19.68 -23.94 14.66
N GLU A 338 -19.97 -24.33 15.89
CA GLU A 338 -20.81 -25.50 16.20
C GLU A 338 -22.24 -25.03 16.48
N GLU A 339 -23.21 -25.85 16.05
CA GLU A 339 -24.62 -25.65 16.40
C GLU A 339 -24.84 -26.03 17.86
N GLY A 340 -25.27 -25.06 18.68
CA GLY A 340 -25.75 -25.32 20.03
C GLY A 340 -27.24 -25.64 20.06
N SER A 341 -27.80 -25.81 21.25
CA SER A 341 -29.24 -25.93 21.43
C SER A 341 -29.97 -24.63 21.04
N GLY A 342 -30.80 -24.70 19.99
CA GLY A 342 -31.62 -23.57 19.52
C GLY A 342 -30.91 -22.63 18.54
N ARG A 343 -31.05 -21.29 18.73
CA ARG A 343 -30.41 -20.26 17.87
C ARG A 343 -28.97 -19.90 18.29
N ASN A 344 -28.44 -20.54 19.33
CA ASN A 344 -27.10 -20.25 19.84
C ASN A 344 -26.05 -20.96 18.99
N LYS A 345 -25.17 -20.19 18.34
CA LYS A 345 -23.98 -20.70 17.66
C LYS A 345 -22.76 -20.42 18.51
N GLN A 346 -21.95 -21.43 18.80
CA GLN A 346 -20.70 -21.27 19.52
C GLN A 346 -19.55 -21.22 18.53
N ALA A 347 -18.73 -20.17 18.58
CA ALA A 347 -17.51 -20.12 17.79
C ALA A 347 -16.49 -21.14 18.33
N THR A 348 -15.93 -21.97 17.44
CA THR A 348 -15.02 -23.06 17.77
C THR A 348 -13.63 -22.92 17.16
N GLY A 349 -13.41 -21.84 16.41
CA GLY A 349 -12.13 -21.58 15.79
C GLY A 349 -12.23 -20.71 14.54
N VAL A 350 -11.16 -20.72 13.76
CA VAL A 350 -11.07 -20.03 12.47
C VAL A 350 -10.43 -20.93 11.42
N LEU A 351 -10.80 -20.71 10.16
CA LEU A 351 -10.15 -21.31 8.99
C LEU A 351 -9.53 -20.19 8.16
N GLY A 352 -8.30 -20.39 7.70
CA GLY A 352 -7.61 -19.41 6.87
C GLY A 352 -6.51 -20.02 6.02
N THR A 353 -5.93 -19.20 5.17
CA THR A 353 -4.79 -19.58 4.34
C THR A 353 -3.54 -18.90 4.88
N TRP A 354 -2.56 -19.68 5.30
CA TRP A 354 -1.22 -19.23 5.66
C TRP A 354 -0.35 -19.17 4.42
N THR A 355 0.45 -18.10 4.29
CA THR A 355 1.48 -17.96 3.25
C THR A 355 2.83 -17.70 3.93
N SER A 356 3.80 -18.60 3.69
CA SER A 356 5.17 -18.49 4.21
C SER A 356 5.92 -17.26 3.66
N ARG A 357 7.07 -16.94 4.25
CA ARG A 357 8.11 -16.15 3.57
C ARG A 357 8.86 -17.04 2.58
N ASP A 358 9.53 -16.44 1.60
CA ASP A 358 10.45 -17.19 0.74
C ASP A 358 11.75 -17.58 1.49
N ALA A 359 12.64 -18.31 0.82
CA ALA A 359 13.93 -18.73 1.36
C ALA A 359 14.86 -17.58 1.78
N HIS A 360 14.58 -16.35 1.32
CA HIS A 360 15.35 -15.14 1.61
C HIS A 360 14.65 -14.23 2.64
N GLY A 361 13.48 -14.63 3.16
CA GLY A 361 12.70 -13.87 4.13
C GLY A 361 11.78 -12.81 3.51
N ASN A 362 11.64 -12.77 2.18
CA ASN A 362 10.77 -11.84 1.48
C ASN A 362 9.29 -12.28 1.54
N VAL A 363 8.41 -11.29 1.41
CA VAL A 363 6.95 -11.45 1.58
C VAL A 363 6.18 -11.27 0.28
N HIS A 364 6.88 -11.18 -0.85
CA HIS A 364 6.30 -10.98 -2.17
C HIS A 364 6.57 -12.21 -3.06
N ASP A 365 5.58 -12.58 -3.88
CA ASP A 365 5.70 -13.74 -4.78
C ASP A 365 6.62 -13.39 -5.96
N SER A 366 7.93 -13.57 -5.79
CA SER A 366 8.83 -13.76 -6.92
C SER A 366 8.76 -15.24 -7.34
N ALA A 367 7.98 -15.53 -8.39
CA ALA A 367 7.99 -16.81 -9.10
C ALA A 367 7.69 -18.10 -8.29
N GLY A 368 6.79 -18.04 -7.30
CA GLY A 368 6.23 -19.26 -6.68
C GLY A 368 7.05 -19.91 -5.57
N GLY A 369 8.09 -19.24 -5.06
CA GLY A 369 8.93 -19.73 -3.96
C GLY A 369 8.29 -19.69 -2.56
N ARG A 370 6.98 -19.50 -2.45
CA ARG A 370 6.27 -19.34 -1.16
C ARG A 370 5.17 -20.38 -1.02
N THR A 371 5.29 -21.19 0.03
CA THR A 371 4.31 -22.20 0.42
C THR A 371 3.02 -21.54 0.91
N LYS A 372 1.87 -22.05 0.41
CA LYS A 372 0.53 -21.71 0.90
C LYS A 372 -0.10 -22.93 1.56
N ARG A 373 -0.72 -22.75 2.74
CA ARG A 373 -1.36 -23.82 3.50
C ARG A 373 -2.72 -23.41 4.02
N LEU A 374 -3.70 -24.29 3.89
CA LEU A 374 -4.94 -24.15 4.62
C LEU A 374 -4.67 -24.54 6.09
N VAL A 375 -5.03 -23.68 7.02
CA VAL A 375 -4.85 -23.91 8.46
C VAL A 375 -6.17 -23.69 9.18
N GLN A 376 -6.52 -24.64 10.03
CA GLN A 376 -7.64 -24.56 10.96
C GLN A 376 -7.11 -24.34 12.37
N ILE A 377 -7.49 -23.24 12.99
CA ILE A 377 -7.16 -22.95 14.39
C ILE A 377 -8.41 -23.24 15.21
N LYS A 378 -8.40 -24.32 15.98
CA LYS A 378 -9.45 -24.66 16.95
C LYS A 378 -9.22 -23.87 18.23
N ALA A 379 -10.25 -23.15 18.67
CA ALA A 379 -10.16 -22.29 19.85
C ALA A 379 -11.49 -22.24 20.61
N LYS A 380 -11.41 -22.16 21.95
CA LYS A 380 -12.60 -22.00 22.81
C LYS A 380 -13.24 -20.61 22.67
N LYS A 381 -12.44 -19.60 22.30
CA LYS A 381 -12.86 -18.22 22.06
C LYS A 381 -12.16 -17.65 20.83
N VAL A 382 -12.91 -16.85 20.06
CA VAL A 382 -12.42 -16.12 18.89
C VAL A 382 -12.61 -14.62 19.15
N ILE A 383 -11.52 -13.85 19.07
CA ILE A 383 -11.55 -12.39 19.16
C ILE A 383 -11.30 -11.81 17.77
N VAL A 384 -12.24 -11.01 17.27
CA VAL A 384 -12.12 -10.32 15.97
C VAL A 384 -11.60 -8.91 16.19
N ALA A 385 -10.37 -8.65 15.76
CA ALA A 385 -9.67 -7.38 15.90
C ALA A 385 -9.01 -6.93 14.57
N CYS A 386 -9.63 -7.24 13.44
CA CYS A 386 -9.09 -7.05 12.08
C CYS A 386 -9.19 -5.59 11.56
N GLY A 387 -9.53 -4.64 12.42
CA GLY A 387 -9.81 -3.24 12.06
C GLY A 387 -11.20 -3.01 11.48
N THR A 388 -11.58 -1.72 11.33
CA THR A 388 -12.94 -1.29 10.98
C THR A 388 -13.45 -1.83 9.64
N LEU A 389 -12.56 -2.01 8.66
CA LEU A 389 -12.95 -2.49 7.33
C LEU A 389 -13.06 -4.02 7.27
N ASN A 390 -12.10 -4.76 7.82
CA ASN A 390 -12.06 -6.22 7.66
C ASN A 390 -12.88 -6.97 8.71
N SER A 391 -13.04 -6.43 9.92
CA SER A 391 -13.84 -7.08 10.98
C SER A 391 -15.29 -7.34 10.53
N PRO A 392 -16.06 -6.36 10.00
CA PRO A 392 -17.41 -6.63 9.53
C PRO A 392 -17.43 -7.58 8.34
N THR A 393 -16.46 -7.47 7.42
CA THR A 393 -16.39 -8.37 6.27
C THR A 393 -16.12 -9.82 6.68
N LEU A 394 -15.25 -10.06 7.66
CA LEU A 394 -15.01 -11.41 8.20
C LEU A 394 -16.28 -11.97 8.85
N LEU A 395 -16.99 -11.18 9.65
CA LEU A 395 -18.25 -11.59 10.28
C LEU A 395 -19.30 -11.97 9.22
N MET A 396 -19.45 -11.15 8.17
CA MET A 396 -20.36 -11.42 7.06
C MET A 396 -20.01 -12.70 6.29
N ARG A 397 -18.72 -12.89 5.94
CA ARG A 397 -18.23 -14.13 5.28
C ARG A 397 -18.43 -15.37 6.15
N SER A 398 -18.47 -15.18 7.47
CA SER A 398 -18.73 -16.24 8.45
C SER A 398 -20.24 -16.49 8.69
N GLY A 399 -21.11 -15.85 7.93
CA GLY A 399 -22.56 -16.05 8.00
C GLY A 399 -23.27 -15.29 9.13
N LEU A 400 -22.59 -14.36 9.81
CA LEU A 400 -23.22 -13.48 10.78
C LEU A 400 -23.81 -12.25 10.07
N LYS A 401 -25.08 -11.97 10.35
CA LYS A 401 -25.80 -10.81 9.82
C LYS A 401 -25.84 -9.74 10.90
N ALA A 402 -25.70 -8.48 10.50
CA ALA A 402 -26.04 -7.36 11.38
C ALA A 402 -27.53 -7.45 11.72
N SER A 403 -27.85 -7.39 13.01
CA SER A 403 -29.22 -7.37 13.54
C SER A 403 -29.94 -6.08 13.22
#